data_AF-A0A8T5T9Z1-F1
#
_entry.id   AF-A0A8T5T9Z1-F1
#
_cell.length_a   1.000
_cell.length_b   1.000
_cell.length_c   1.000
_cell.angle_alpha   90.00
_cell.angle_beta   90.00
_cell.angle_gamma   90.00
#
_symmetry.space_group_name_H-M   'P 1'
#
loop_
_entity.id
_entity.type
_entity.pdbx_description
1 polymer ?
#
loop_
_entity_poly.entity_id
_entity_poly.type
_entity_poly.pdbx_seq_one_letter_code
_entity_poly.pdbx_strand_id
1 'polypeptide(L)'
;MESGSTSEFDLCVVCKTSRMLCGRKTCPLLNKWSTQYSIDKPKITNLDDTFSPPSFFVGWNGYPTLNAGPMLTADRVGANVIDNSDNWLSKSQEDIVKLRISLLRTRAKIDVKRPLDSDIIQKSHELLLGRKSIDVEVELEKNIIPRITLNERSAPHGPIVPIRKLIITENQSPINSIEKVYYDTDLLATDAVEYLGKEKIDVNSITRILSAGMLGKEENRKLVPTRWSITAVDDMLSKQKIDLVKKFQELNEFRIFTNTFFGNRFVIIFIPDAWAFEMIETWFRGAYMNP
;
A
#
# COMPACT_ATOMS: atom_id res chain seq x y z
N MET A 1 28.64 -18.90 -38.56
CA MET A 1 28.96 -18.40 -37.21
C MET A 1 28.03 -17.24 -36.94
N GLU A 2 26.88 -17.56 -36.34
CA GLU A 2 25.81 -16.59 -36.08
C GLU A 2 26.18 -15.71 -34.88
N SER A 3 26.13 -14.41 -35.10
CA SER A 3 26.19 -13.36 -34.08
C SER A 3 24.92 -13.41 -33.24
N GLY A 4 24.98 -14.11 -32.10
CA GLY A 4 23.88 -14.25 -31.14
C GLY A 4 23.56 -12.93 -30.43
N SER A 5 22.29 -12.57 -30.50
CA SER A 5 21.63 -11.36 -30.02
C SER A 5 21.73 -11.14 -28.51
N THR A 6 22.53 -10.15 -28.09
CA THR A 6 22.51 -9.59 -26.73
C THR A 6 21.57 -8.38 -26.56
N SER A 7 20.96 -7.86 -27.63
CA SER A 7 20.22 -6.59 -27.60
C SER A 7 18.77 -6.65 -27.13
N GLU A 8 18.07 -7.79 -27.22
CA GLU A 8 16.64 -7.87 -26.86
C GLU A 8 16.40 -7.74 -25.33
N PHE A 9 17.36 -8.18 -24.51
CA PHE A 9 17.20 -8.17 -23.05
C PHE A 9 17.57 -6.84 -22.40
N ASP A 10 18.51 -6.09 -22.97
CA ASP A 10 18.86 -4.75 -22.47
C ASP A 10 17.68 -3.78 -22.53
N LEU A 11 16.89 -3.88 -23.61
CA LEU A 11 15.68 -3.10 -23.74
C LEU A 11 14.66 -3.43 -22.65
N CYS A 12 14.59 -4.69 -22.21
CA CYS A 12 13.65 -5.12 -21.18
C CYS A 12 13.99 -4.56 -19.79
N VAL A 13 15.27 -4.33 -19.50
CA VAL A 13 15.76 -3.73 -18.24
C VAL A 13 15.38 -2.26 -18.16
N VAL A 14 15.54 -1.53 -19.28
CA VAL A 14 15.11 -0.13 -19.36
C VAL A 14 13.58 -0.03 -19.41
N CYS A 15 12.93 -0.99 -20.09
CA CYS A 15 11.49 -1.07 -20.23
C CYS A 15 10.80 -1.42 -18.92
N LYS A 16 11.45 -2.18 -18.03
CA LYS A 16 10.95 -2.60 -16.71
C LYS A 16 9.56 -3.23 -16.76
N THR A 17 9.27 -3.99 -17.81
CA THR A 17 7.92 -4.53 -18.11
C THR A 17 6.81 -3.48 -18.30
N SER A 18 7.17 -2.20 -18.27
CA SER A 18 6.30 -1.07 -17.95
C SER A 18 6.57 0.17 -18.80
N ARG A 19 7.28 0.08 -19.91
CA ARG A 19 7.44 1.25 -20.80
C ARG A 19 7.26 0.89 -22.26
N MET A 20 6.95 -0.37 -22.52
CA MET A 20 6.70 -0.95 -23.84
C MET A 20 7.72 -0.55 -24.91
N LEU A 21 8.98 -0.36 -24.49
CA LEU A 21 10.06 0.13 -25.36
C LEU A 21 10.37 -0.84 -26.51
N CYS A 22 9.97 -2.10 -26.36
CA CYS A 22 10.08 -3.12 -27.40
C CYS A 22 8.99 -3.03 -28.48
N GLY A 23 8.10 -2.03 -28.42
CA GLY A 23 7.04 -1.78 -29.43
C GLY A 23 5.90 -2.81 -29.43
N ARG A 24 5.90 -3.77 -28.50
CA ARG A 24 4.82 -4.77 -28.38
C ARG A 24 3.58 -4.14 -27.74
N LYS A 25 2.39 -4.72 -27.95
CA LYS A 25 1.13 -4.26 -27.32
C LYS A 25 1.00 -4.64 -25.84
N THR A 26 1.62 -5.74 -25.43
CA THR A 26 1.70 -6.22 -24.02
C THR A 26 3.09 -6.78 -23.71
N CYS A 27 3.58 -6.63 -22.47
CA CYS A 27 4.88 -7.15 -22.06
C CYS A 27 4.82 -8.69 -21.89
N PRO A 28 5.72 -9.48 -22.53
CA PRO A 28 5.72 -10.93 -22.41
C PRO A 28 5.94 -11.48 -20.99
N LEU A 29 6.74 -10.79 -20.16
CA LEU A 29 6.97 -11.18 -18.76
C LEU A 29 5.71 -10.98 -17.90
N LEU A 30 5.02 -9.85 -18.07
CA LEU A 30 3.73 -9.60 -17.43
C LEU A 30 2.67 -10.58 -17.93
N ASN A 31 2.69 -10.91 -19.22
CA ASN A 31 1.76 -11.88 -19.78
C ASN A 31 2.04 -13.28 -19.23
N LYS A 32 3.31 -13.68 -19.04
CA LYS A 32 3.68 -14.95 -18.40
C LYS A 32 3.24 -15.00 -16.95
N TRP A 33 3.44 -13.94 -16.15
CA TRP A 33 2.95 -13.88 -14.77
C TRP A 33 1.43 -13.83 -14.71
N SER A 34 0.78 -13.01 -15.53
CA SER A 34 -0.68 -13.00 -15.64
C SER A 34 -1.20 -14.37 -16.05
N THR A 35 -0.57 -15.06 -16.99
CA THR A 35 -0.93 -16.42 -17.42
C THR A 35 -0.77 -17.42 -16.27
N GLN A 36 0.38 -17.41 -15.60
CA GLN A 36 0.73 -18.31 -14.50
C GLN A 36 -0.15 -18.11 -13.26
N TYR A 37 -0.64 -16.89 -13.01
CA TYR A 37 -1.43 -16.57 -11.83
C TYR A 37 -2.92 -16.27 -12.11
N SER A 38 -3.34 -16.15 -13.38
CA SER A 38 -4.71 -15.73 -13.79
C SER A 38 -5.41 -16.67 -14.77
N ILE A 39 -4.80 -17.76 -15.24
CA ILE A 39 -5.48 -18.70 -16.16
C ILE A 39 -6.31 -19.72 -15.37
N ASP A 40 -7.58 -19.84 -15.79
CA ASP A 40 -8.60 -20.78 -15.33
C ASP A 40 -9.20 -20.57 -13.94
N LYS A 41 -9.38 -19.31 -13.51
CA LYS A 41 -10.25 -19.04 -12.36
C LYS A 41 -11.71 -18.84 -12.79
N PRO A 42 -12.67 -19.58 -12.20
CA PRO A 42 -14.10 -19.41 -12.50
C PRO A 42 -14.55 -17.98 -12.20
N LYS A 43 -15.67 -17.57 -12.81
CA LYS A 43 -16.32 -16.30 -12.44
C LYS A 43 -16.65 -16.35 -10.94
N ILE A 44 -16.17 -15.35 -10.22
CA ILE A 44 -16.51 -15.18 -8.80
C ILE A 44 -17.83 -14.42 -8.75
N THR A 45 -18.82 -15.02 -8.09
CA THR A 45 -20.15 -14.44 -7.87
C THR A 45 -20.29 -13.87 -6.46
N ASN A 46 -19.68 -14.54 -5.48
CA ASN A 46 -19.58 -14.13 -4.08
C ASN A 46 -18.22 -14.52 -3.50
N LEU A 47 -17.89 -13.90 -2.35
CA LEU A 47 -16.71 -14.19 -1.56
C LEU A 47 -17.17 -14.45 -0.12
N ASP A 48 -17.46 -15.71 0.19
CA ASP A 48 -18.04 -16.11 1.48
C ASP A 48 -16.97 -16.66 2.45
N ASP A 49 -15.85 -17.14 1.93
CA ASP A 49 -14.69 -17.62 2.70
C ASP A 49 -13.48 -16.70 2.49
N THR A 50 -13.60 -15.43 2.86
CA THR A 50 -12.49 -14.48 2.72
C THR A 50 -12.15 -13.80 4.03
N PHE A 51 -10.88 -13.49 4.19
CA PHE A 51 -10.41 -12.75 5.34
C PHE A 51 -10.04 -11.34 4.92
N SER A 52 -10.38 -10.38 5.77
CA SER A 52 -9.81 -9.04 5.67
C SER A 52 -8.66 -8.94 6.67
N PRO A 53 -7.39 -8.84 6.24
CA PRO A 53 -6.42 -8.12 7.04
C PRO A 53 -6.99 -6.72 7.31
N PRO A 54 -6.59 -6.05 8.39
CA PRO A 54 -6.97 -4.66 8.64
C PRO A 54 -6.25 -3.72 7.66
N SER A 55 -6.38 -3.96 6.35
CA SER A 55 -5.83 -3.14 5.27
C SER A 55 -6.98 -2.50 4.49
N PHE A 56 -6.76 -1.26 4.08
CA PHE A 56 -7.77 -0.42 3.48
C PHE A 56 -7.15 0.45 2.40
N PHE A 57 -7.85 0.59 1.29
CA PHE A 57 -7.34 1.29 0.13
C PHE A 57 -8.31 2.37 -0.33
N VAL A 58 -7.78 3.57 -0.62
CA VAL A 58 -8.52 4.70 -1.21
C VAL A 58 -7.83 5.15 -2.49
N GLY A 59 -8.57 5.07 -3.60
CA GLY A 59 -8.12 5.53 -4.91
C GLY A 59 -7.99 7.04 -4.97
N TRP A 60 -7.24 7.56 -5.94
CA TRP A 60 -7.05 9.01 -6.12
C TRP A 60 -7.84 9.57 -7.31
N ASN A 61 -8.29 8.71 -8.23
CA ASN A 61 -9.00 9.13 -9.43
C ASN A 61 -10.52 9.19 -9.19
N GLY A 62 -11.17 10.28 -9.61
CA GLY A 62 -12.62 10.49 -9.49
C GLY A 62 -13.06 11.49 -8.41
N TYR A 63 -12.15 12.25 -7.81
CA TYR A 63 -12.49 13.21 -6.75
C TYR A 63 -13.65 14.15 -7.16
N PRO A 64 -14.68 14.38 -6.32
CA PRO A 64 -14.78 14.01 -4.89
C PRO A 64 -15.40 12.63 -4.62
N THR A 65 -15.71 11.82 -5.62
CA THR A 65 -16.26 10.46 -5.42
C THR A 65 -15.20 9.42 -5.76
N LEU A 66 -14.60 8.83 -4.72
CA LEU A 66 -13.46 7.93 -4.87
C LEU A 66 -13.86 6.47 -4.71
N ASN A 67 -13.05 5.59 -5.30
CA ASN A 67 -13.14 4.17 -5.01
C ASN A 67 -12.41 3.87 -3.69
N ALA A 68 -13.11 3.30 -2.72
CA ALA A 68 -12.54 2.90 -1.44
C ALA A 68 -13.07 1.55 -0.97
N GLY A 69 -12.32 0.88 -0.10
CA GLY A 69 -12.74 -0.36 0.54
C GLY A 69 -11.59 -1.16 1.16
N PRO A 70 -11.90 -2.20 1.95
CA PRO A 70 -10.90 -3.06 2.58
C PRO A 70 -10.18 -3.95 1.55
N MET A 71 -9.00 -4.44 1.90
CA MET A 71 -8.31 -5.46 1.12
C MET A 71 -8.62 -6.84 1.68
N LEU A 72 -8.96 -7.79 0.82
CA LEU A 72 -9.31 -9.15 1.21
C LEU A 72 -8.25 -10.14 0.74
N THR A 73 -8.25 -11.33 1.32
CA THR A 73 -7.36 -12.44 0.98
C THR A 73 -8.10 -13.76 1.20
N ALA A 74 -7.69 -14.80 0.47
CA ALA A 74 -8.19 -16.16 0.71
C ALA A 74 -7.54 -16.80 1.95
N ASP A 75 -6.30 -16.40 2.28
CA ASP A 75 -5.57 -16.96 3.41
C ASP A 75 -5.75 -16.11 4.67
N ARG A 76 -5.98 -16.74 5.83
CA ARG A 76 -6.11 -16.06 7.12
C ARG A 76 -4.76 -15.54 7.62
N VAL A 77 -4.31 -14.43 7.04
CA VAL A 77 -2.98 -13.85 7.28
C VAL A 77 -3.13 -12.40 7.73
N GLY A 78 -2.53 -12.05 8.88
CA GLY A 78 -2.61 -10.71 9.44
C GLY A 78 -1.94 -9.63 8.58
N ALA A 79 -2.36 -8.37 8.75
CA ALA A 79 -1.80 -7.24 7.99
C ALA A 79 -0.28 -7.09 8.15
N ASN A 80 0.27 -7.47 9.30
CA ASN A 80 1.72 -7.42 9.55
C ASN A 80 2.53 -8.30 8.58
N VAL A 81 1.92 -9.30 7.96
CA VAL A 81 2.61 -10.21 7.04
C VAL A 81 2.44 -9.76 5.60
N ILE A 82 1.24 -9.31 5.23
CA ILE A 82 0.89 -9.00 3.84
C ILE A 82 1.20 -7.54 3.47
N ASP A 83 1.02 -6.61 4.40
CA ASP A 83 0.96 -5.16 4.11
C ASP A 83 1.77 -4.33 5.12
N ASN A 84 2.87 -4.90 5.62
CA ASN A 84 3.85 -4.19 6.43
C ASN A 84 5.19 -4.16 5.69
N SER A 85 5.57 -2.96 5.24
CA SER A 85 6.80 -2.69 4.51
C SER A 85 8.08 -3.02 5.30
N ASP A 86 8.05 -2.91 6.63
CA ASP A 86 9.24 -3.17 7.46
C ASP A 86 9.67 -4.63 7.37
N ASN A 87 8.70 -5.53 7.16
CA ASN A 87 8.93 -6.96 7.00
C ASN A 87 9.34 -7.37 5.58
N TRP A 88 9.42 -6.43 4.64
CA TRP A 88 9.78 -6.71 3.25
C TRP A 88 11.28 -6.74 3.02
N LEU A 89 12.07 -6.09 3.89
CA LEU A 89 13.53 -6.07 3.80
C LEU A 89 14.16 -7.48 3.84
N SER A 90 13.47 -8.44 4.44
CA SER A 90 13.90 -9.84 4.55
C SER A 90 13.27 -10.78 3.51
N LYS A 91 12.44 -10.27 2.59
CA LYS A 91 11.72 -11.07 1.58
C LYS A 91 12.34 -10.93 0.21
N SER A 92 12.13 -11.94 -0.65
CA SER A 92 12.46 -11.84 -2.08
C SER A 92 11.45 -10.94 -2.81
N GLN A 93 11.84 -10.43 -3.98
CA GLN A 93 10.95 -9.61 -4.81
C GLN A 93 9.72 -10.43 -5.24
N GLU A 94 9.94 -11.69 -5.60
CA GLU A 94 8.90 -12.64 -6.00
C GLU A 94 7.89 -12.85 -4.87
N ASP A 95 8.34 -12.94 -3.62
CA ASP A 95 7.45 -13.12 -2.47
C ASP A 95 6.60 -11.88 -2.20
N ILE A 96 7.15 -10.68 -2.35
CA ILE A 96 6.37 -9.44 -2.23
C ILE A 96 5.34 -9.33 -3.35
N VAL A 97 5.74 -9.66 -4.59
CA VAL A 97 4.78 -9.70 -5.70
C VAL A 97 3.68 -10.69 -5.41
N LYS A 98 3.99 -11.91 -4.93
CA LYS A 98 2.99 -12.92 -4.52
C LYS A 98 2.03 -12.39 -3.45
N LEU A 99 2.55 -11.73 -2.41
CA LEU A 99 1.73 -11.13 -1.36
C LEU A 99 0.82 -10.02 -1.92
N ARG A 100 1.32 -9.17 -2.81
CA ARG A 100 0.52 -8.08 -3.39
C ARG A 100 -0.54 -8.57 -4.39
N ILE A 101 -0.26 -9.65 -5.15
CA ILE A 101 -1.22 -10.22 -6.10
C ILE A 101 -2.25 -11.14 -5.44
N SER A 102 -1.97 -11.69 -4.25
CA SER A 102 -2.93 -12.50 -3.50
C SER A 102 -4.06 -11.65 -2.90
N LEU A 103 -3.81 -10.36 -2.68
CA LEU A 103 -4.82 -9.44 -2.16
C LEU A 103 -5.87 -9.07 -3.21
N LEU A 104 -7.14 -9.28 -2.85
CA LEU A 104 -8.29 -8.77 -3.56
C LEU A 104 -8.56 -7.33 -3.12
N ARG A 105 -8.50 -6.40 -4.07
CA ARG A 105 -8.71 -4.98 -3.80
C ARG A 105 -10.16 -4.62 -4.03
N THR A 106 -10.91 -4.42 -2.95
CA THR A 106 -12.30 -4.03 -3.09
C THR A 106 -12.43 -2.59 -3.59
N ARG A 107 -13.57 -2.28 -4.23
CA ARG A 107 -13.94 -0.92 -4.58
C ARG A 107 -15.44 -0.71 -4.38
N ALA A 108 -15.76 0.37 -3.69
CA ALA A 108 -17.07 1.00 -3.66
C ALA A 108 -16.89 2.49 -3.96
N LYS A 109 -17.87 3.11 -4.63
CA LYS A 109 -17.84 4.56 -4.90
C LYS A 109 -18.37 5.32 -3.68
N ILE A 110 -17.53 6.17 -3.10
CA ILE A 110 -17.82 6.88 -1.85
C ILE A 110 -17.57 8.37 -2.03
N ASP A 111 -18.48 9.22 -1.54
CA ASP A 111 -18.22 10.65 -1.39
C ASP A 111 -17.21 10.86 -0.26
N VAL A 112 -16.06 11.45 -0.59
CA VAL A 112 -14.97 11.67 0.37
C VAL A 112 -15.40 12.44 1.61
N LYS A 113 -16.37 13.37 1.48
CA LYS A 113 -16.81 14.23 2.59
C LYS A 113 -17.83 13.56 3.49
N ARG A 114 -18.45 12.47 3.04
CA ARG A 114 -19.45 11.71 3.81
C ARG A 114 -19.10 10.22 3.78
N PRO A 115 -17.92 9.82 4.30
CA PRO A 115 -17.51 8.43 4.34
C PRO A 115 -18.53 7.54 5.06
N LEU A 116 -19.05 8.03 6.17
CA LEU A 116 -19.94 7.29 7.07
C LEU A 116 -21.34 7.07 6.50
N ASP A 117 -21.73 7.74 5.40
CA ASP A 117 -22.99 7.43 4.69
C ASP A 117 -22.97 6.00 4.09
N SER A 118 -21.79 5.38 3.98
CA SER A 118 -21.61 4.03 3.45
C SER A 118 -21.38 2.99 4.54
N ASP A 119 -22.24 1.98 4.60
CA ASP A 119 -22.10 0.80 5.45
C ASP A 119 -20.74 0.09 5.27
N ILE A 120 -20.22 0.06 4.03
CA ILE A 120 -18.91 -0.53 3.72
C ILE A 120 -17.80 0.19 4.49
N ILE A 121 -17.87 1.51 4.59
CA ILE A 121 -16.85 2.31 5.30
C ILE A 121 -16.99 2.17 6.80
N GLN A 122 -18.21 2.21 7.33
CA GLN A 122 -18.46 1.99 8.76
C GLN A 122 -17.89 0.64 9.22
N LYS A 123 -18.18 -0.43 8.48
CA LYS A 123 -17.61 -1.76 8.74
C LYS A 123 -16.11 -1.78 8.54
N SER A 124 -15.58 -1.09 7.54
CA SER A 124 -14.13 -0.98 7.36
C SER A 124 -13.44 -0.32 8.55
N HIS A 125 -14.09 0.62 9.25
CA HIS A 125 -13.54 1.17 10.49
C HIS A 125 -13.41 0.09 11.56
N GLU A 126 -14.43 -0.75 11.75
CA GLU A 126 -14.39 -1.87 12.69
C GLU A 126 -13.22 -2.83 12.39
N LEU A 127 -12.99 -3.13 11.10
CA LEU A 127 -11.84 -3.94 10.67
C LEU A 127 -10.52 -3.30 11.08
N LEU A 128 -10.39 -1.98 10.85
CA LEU A 128 -9.16 -1.20 11.03
C LEU A 128 -8.81 -0.89 12.49
N LEU A 129 -9.73 -1.07 13.43
CA LEU A 129 -9.46 -0.88 14.86
C LEU A 129 -8.42 -1.86 15.42
N GLY A 130 -8.20 -3.01 14.76
CA GLY A 130 -7.32 -4.08 15.25
C GLY A 130 -6.20 -4.50 14.30
N ARG A 131 -5.57 -5.64 14.63
CA ARG A 131 -4.47 -6.24 13.85
C ARG A 131 -4.82 -7.59 13.23
N LYS A 132 -5.87 -8.25 13.72
CA LYS A 132 -6.20 -9.63 13.31
C LYS A 132 -6.81 -9.62 11.93
N SER A 133 -6.45 -10.62 11.13
CA SER A 133 -7.21 -10.95 9.93
C SER A 133 -8.50 -11.62 10.36
N ILE A 134 -9.63 -11.01 10.08
CA ILE A 134 -10.94 -11.50 10.49
C ILE A 134 -11.77 -11.93 9.29
N ASP A 135 -12.68 -12.85 9.55
CA ASP A 135 -13.57 -13.42 8.54
C ASP A 135 -14.62 -12.39 8.07
N VAL A 136 -14.81 -12.33 6.75
CA VAL A 136 -15.73 -11.41 6.09
C VAL A 136 -16.40 -12.06 4.87
N GLU A 137 -17.69 -11.80 4.72
CA GLU A 137 -18.45 -12.14 3.52
C GLU A 137 -18.68 -10.89 2.68
N VAL A 138 -18.61 -11.04 1.37
CA VAL A 138 -18.71 -9.92 0.43
C VAL A 138 -19.64 -10.25 -0.74
N GLU A 139 -20.69 -9.43 -0.86
CA GLU A 139 -21.59 -9.44 -2.02
C GLU A 139 -21.01 -8.57 -3.13
N LEU A 140 -20.80 -9.16 -4.30
CA LEU A 140 -20.23 -8.45 -5.45
C LEU A 140 -21.30 -7.58 -6.14
N GLU A 141 -20.91 -6.39 -6.60
CA GLU A 141 -21.78 -5.55 -7.44
C GLU A 141 -22.04 -6.23 -8.80
N LYS A 142 -21.04 -6.97 -9.28
CA LYS A 142 -21.10 -7.76 -10.50
C LYS A 142 -20.07 -8.88 -10.46
N ASN A 143 -20.36 -9.97 -11.17
CA ASN A 143 -19.44 -11.07 -11.33
C ASN A 143 -18.11 -10.60 -11.91
N ILE A 144 -17.01 -11.08 -11.34
CA ILE A 144 -15.66 -10.74 -11.80
C ILE A 144 -14.94 -11.94 -12.35
N ILE A 145 -14.05 -11.66 -13.30
CA ILE A 145 -12.97 -12.58 -13.66
C ILE A 145 -11.74 -12.03 -12.93
N PRO A 146 -11.20 -12.75 -11.94
CA PRO A 146 -10.08 -12.26 -11.16
C PRO A 146 -8.84 -12.16 -12.06
N ARG A 147 -8.44 -10.93 -12.38
CA ARG A 147 -7.25 -10.64 -13.19
C ARG A 147 -6.30 -9.79 -12.40
N ILE A 148 -5.03 -10.20 -12.37
CA ILE A 148 -3.96 -9.36 -11.83
C ILE A 148 -3.85 -8.13 -12.72
N THR A 149 -3.73 -6.97 -12.09
CA THR A 149 -3.44 -5.75 -12.83
C THR A 149 -1.96 -5.48 -12.76
N LEU A 150 -1.34 -5.43 -13.93
CA LEU A 150 0.06 -5.08 -14.10
C LEU A 150 0.07 -3.76 -14.86
N ASN A 151 0.59 -2.73 -14.22
CA ASN A 151 0.63 -1.38 -14.76
C ASN A 151 2.04 -0.83 -14.58
N GLU A 152 2.39 0.05 -15.48
CA GLU A 152 3.67 0.72 -15.55
C GLU A 152 3.96 1.65 -14.38
N ARG A 153 2.89 2.26 -13.86
CA ARG A 153 2.95 3.33 -12.87
C ARG A 153 2.46 2.89 -11.49
N SER A 154 2.12 1.62 -11.32
CA SER A 154 1.70 1.07 -10.04
C SER A 154 2.26 -0.33 -9.87
N ALA A 155 2.58 -0.66 -8.63
CA ALA A 155 2.97 -2.01 -8.29
C ALA A 155 1.95 -3.05 -8.78
N PRO A 156 2.40 -4.28 -9.10
CA PRO A 156 1.52 -5.41 -9.27
C PRO A 156 0.57 -5.52 -8.09
N HIS A 157 -0.73 -5.61 -8.37
CA HIS A 157 -1.73 -5.82 -7.35
C HIS A 157 -2.76 -6.85 -7.82
N GLY A 158 -3.38 -7.50 -6.86
CA GLY A 158 -4.38 -8.51 -7.18
C GLY A 158 -5.65 -7.93 -7.81
N PRO A 159 -6.63 -8.80 -8.06
CA PRO A 159 -7.88 -8.44 -8.71
C PRO A 159 -8.63 -7.29 -8.03
N ILE A 160 -9.26 -6.46 -8.86
CA ILE A 160 -10.17 -5.42 -8.38
C ILE A 160 -11.58 -6.01 -8.26
N VAL A 161 -12.16 -5.85 -7.09
CA VAL A 161 -13.44 -6.46 -6.71
C VAL A 161 -14.47 -5.35 -6.44
N PRO A 162 -15.39 -5.04 -7.38
CA PRO A 162 -16.51 -4.15 -7.09
C PRO A 162 -17.49 -4.82 -6.12
N ILE A 163 -17.74 -4.17 -5.00
CA ILE A 163 -18.55 -4.74 -3.91
C ILE A 163 -19.81 -3.91 -3.69
N ARG A 164 -20.91 -4.59 -3.38
CA ARG A 164 -22.18 -3.97 -2.98
C ARG A 164 -22.34 -3.96 -1.47
N LYS A 165 -21.92 -5.05 -0.81
CA LYS A 165 -22.09 -5.24 0.63
C LYS A 165 -20.87 -5.93 1.22
N LEU A 166 -20.53 -5.51 2.44
CA LEU A 166 -19.52 -6.12 3.28
C LEU A 166 -20.21 -6.61 4.55
N ILE A 167 -19.93 -7.83 4.98
CA ILE A 167 -20.45 -8.42 6.21
C ILE A 167 -19.27 -8.90 7.03
N ILE A 168 -19.20 -8.47 8.29
CA ILE A 168 -18.20 -8.91 9.24
C ILE A 168 -18.81 -10.06 10.03
N THR A 169 -18.18 -11.23 9.98
CA THR A 169 -18.67 -12.45 10.65
C THR A 169 -17.92 -12.74 11.95
N GLU A 170 -16.83 -12.00 12.22
CA GLU A 170 -15.98 -12.16 13.39
C GLU A 170 -15.58 -10.81 13.98
N ASN A 171 -15.56 -10.71 15.32
CA ASN A 171 -15.16 -9.50 16.02
C ASN A 171 -13.65 -9.24 15.91
N GLN A 172 -13.30 -7.99 15.61
CA GLN A 172 -11.93 -7.51 15.71
C GLN A 172 -11.51 -7.39 17.19
N SER A 173 -10.20 -7.47 17.45
CA SER A 173 -9.61 -7.10 18.75
C SER A 173 -9.03 -5.68 18.62
N PRO A 174 -9.68 -4.65 19.20
CA PRO A 174 -9.22 -3.28 19.07
C PRO A 174 -7.85 -3.07 19.69
N ILE A 175 -7.07 -2.16 19.11
CA ILE A 175 -5.88 -1.60 19.72
C ILE A 175 -6.31 -0.36 20.49
N ASN A 176 -6.12 -0.34 21.81
CA ASN A 176 -6.57 0.74 22.68
C ASN A 176 -6.17 2.14 22.21
N SER A 177 -4.95 2.30 21.69
CA SER A 177 -4.47 3.61 21.21
C SER A 177 -5.17 4.07 19.92
N ILE A 178 -5.50 3.15 19.00
CA ILE A 178 -6.29 3.45 17.79
C ILE A 178 -7.74 3.73 18.18
N GLU A 179 -8.32 2.89 19.03
CA GLU A 179 -9.69 3.05 19.52
C GLU A 179 -9.89 4.41 20.21
N LYS A 180 -8.93 4.80 21.06
CA LYS A 180 -8.94 6.09 21.76
C LYS A 180 -8.99 7.28 20.79
N VAL A 181 -8.10 7.32 19.79
CA VAL A 181 -8.10 8.45 18.83
C VAL A 181 -9.28 8.40 17.85
N TYR A 182 -9.84 7.21 17.61
CA TYR A 182 -11.02 7.06 16.77
C TYR A 182 -12.26 7.66 17.44
N TYR A 183 -12.47 7.39 18.73
CA TYR A 183 -13.62 7.94 19.47
C TYR A 183 -13.41 9.37 19.97
N ASP A 184 -12.17 9.88 19.98
CA ASP A 184 -11.90 11.29 20.24
C ASP A 184 -12.19 12.14 18.99
N THR A 185 -13.41 12.65 18.91
CA THR A 185 -13.93 13.42 17.77
C THR A 185 -13.50 14.89 17.76
N ASP A 186 -12.82 15.37 18.81
CA ASP A 186 -12.33 16.75 18.91
C ASP A 186 -10.81 16.87 18.66
N LEU A 187 -10.10 15.74 18.67
CA LEU A 187 -8.66 15.65 18.46
C LEU A 187 -8.25 16.04 17.03
N LEU A 188 -7.23 16.88 16.90
CA LEU A 188 -6.66 17.18 15.58
C LEU A 188 -5.97 15.95 14.99
N ALA A 189 -6.03 15.79 13.66
CA ALA A 189 -5.41 14.65 12.99
C ALA A 189 -3.89 14.61 13.23
N THR A 190 -3.24 15.77 13.33
CA THR A 190 -1.82 15.91 13.68
C THR A 190 -1.51 15.33 15.05
N ASP A 191 -2.33 15.64 16.03
CA ASP A 191 -2.14 15.24 17.42
C ASP A 191 -2.46 13.75 17.61
N ALA A 192 -3.47 13.25 16.88
CA ALA A 192 -3.77 11.83 16.79
C ALA A 192 -2.59 11.02 16.20
N VAL A 193 -2.03 11.48 15.08
CA VAL A 193 -0.86 10.84 14.46
C VAL A 193 0.36 10.91 15.38
N GLU A 194 0.57 12.03 16.08
CA GLU A 194 1.62 12.17 17.10
C GLU A 194 1.51 11.12 18.20
N TYR A 195 0.31 11.03 18.78
CA TYR A 195 0.02 10.15 19.88
C TYR A 195 0.25 8.69 19.46
N LEU A 196 -0.28 8.28 18.31
CA LEU A 196 -0.07 6.93 17.76
C LEU A 196 1.40 6.62 17.48
N GLY A 197 2.17 7.60 16.99
CA GLY A 197 3.61 7.46 16.80
C GLY A 197 4.35 7.23 18.11
N LYS A 198 4.00 7.96 19.18
CA LYS A 198 4.56 7.76 20.54
C LYS A 198 4.19 6.40 21.13
N GLU A 199 2.98 5.92 20.86
CA GLU A 199 2.49 4.58 21.22
C GLU A 199 3.09 3.46 20.35
N LYS A 200 4.04 3.79 19.45
CA LYS A 200 4.73 2.83 18.57
C LYS A 200 3.76 2.04 17.68
N ILE A 201 2.68 2.67 17.26
CA ILE A 201 1.83 2.13 16.20
C ILE A 201 2.56 2.25 14.86
N ASP A 202 2.56 1.16 14.10
CA ASP A 202 3.22 1.08 12.81
C ASP A 202 2.70 2.15 11.83
N VAL A 203 3.60 2.77 11.07
CA VAL A 203 3.30 3.87 10.16
C VAL A 203 2.29 3.46 9.09
N ASN A 204 2.34 2.21 8.62
CA ASN A 204 1.36 1.69 7.67
C ASN A 204 -0.05 1.64 8.30
N SER A 205 -0.15 1.29 9.58
CA SER A 205 -1.42 1.28 10.33
C SER A 205 -1.98 2.70 10.47
N ILE A 206 -1.15 3.68 10.87
CA ILE A 206 -1.54 5.09 10.98
C ILE A 206 -2.01 5.64 9.61
N THR A 207 -1.29 5.29 8.55
CA THR A 207 -1.64 5.68 7.17
C THR A 207 -3.00 5.14 6.75
N ARG A 208 -3.30 3.86 7.05
CA ARG A 208 -4.58 3.21 6.72
C ARG A 208 -5.76 3.89 7.41
N ILE A 209 -5.67 4.12 8.71
CA ILE A 209 -6.76 4.75 9.47
C ILE A 209 -6.93 6.23 9.09
N LEU A 210 -5.84 6.95 8.76
CA LEU A 210 -5.95 8.31 8.21
C LEU A 210 -6.63 8.29 6.83
N SER A 211 -6.24 7.34 5.96
CA SER A 211 -6.82 7.18 4.61
C SER A 211 -8.31 6.87 4.68
N ALA A 212 -8.72 6.04 5.64
CA ALA A 212 -10.12 5.71 5.94
C ALA A 212 -10.92 6.88 6.55
N GLY A 213 -10.28 7.98 6.92
CA GLY A 213 -10.97 9.13 7.54
C GLY A 213 -11.33 8.90 9.00
N MET A 214 -10.57 8.06 9.71
CA MET A 214 -10.80 7.74 11.12
C MET A 214 -10.18 8.75 12.09
N LEU A 215 -9.32 9.67 11.61
CA LEU A 215 -8.55 10.59 12.45
C LEU A 215 -8.94 12.05 12.19
N GLY A 216 -8.86 12.86 13.25
CA GLY A 216 -9.13 14.30 13.20
C GLY A 216 -10.51 14.65 13.75
N LYS A 217 -10.81 15.96 13.73
CA LYS A 217 -12.11 16.47 14.16
C LYS A 217 -13.24 15.91 13.31
N GLU A 218 -14.36 15.57 13.92
CA GLU A 218 -15.49 14.92 13.26
C GLU A 218 -15.92 15.62 11.98
N GLU A 219 -16.08 16.95 12.01
CA GLU A 219 -16.50 17.75 10.86
C GLU A 219 -15.48 17.79 9.70
N ASN A 220 -14.24 17.37 9.98
CA ASN A 220 -13.12 17.35 9.03
C ASN A 220 -12.71 15.94 8.61
N ARG A 221 -13.28 14.90 9.22
CA ARG A 221 -13.02 13.49 8.85
C ARG A 221 -13.53 13.22 7.44
N LYS A 222 -12.62 12.77 6.58
CA LYS A 222 -12.89 12.50 5.17
C LYS A 222 -11.99 11.39 4.67
N LEU A 223 -12.41 10.70 3.62
CA LEU A 223 -11.51 9.79 2.91
C LEU A 223 -10.36 10.58 2.29
N VAL A 224 -9.15 10.09 2.51
CA VAL A 224 -7.93 10.63 1.91
C VAL A 224 -7.32 9.55 1.03
N PRO A 225 -7.07 9.81 -0.27
CA PRO A 225 -6.35 8.88 -1.13
C PRO A 225 -5.10 8.33 -0.46
N THR A 226 -4.89 7.02 -0.53
CA THR A 226 -3.80 6.36 0.19
C THR A 226 -2.43 6.97 -0.12
N ARG A 227 -2.22 7.41 -1.38
CA ARG A 227 -1.01 8.12 -1.79
C ARG A 227 -0.76 9.41 -1.00
N TRP A 228 -1.82 10.19 -0.75
CA TRP A 228 -1.72 11.43 0.02
C TRP A 228 -1.59 11.16 1.51
N SER A 229 -2.25 10.10 2.01
CA SER A 229 -2.11 9.68 3.40
C SER A 229 -0.68 9.28 3.75
N ILE A 230 0.01 8.55 2.86
CA ILE A 230 1.43 8.19 3.06
C ILE A 230 2.27 9.44 3.29
N THR A 231 2.18 10.42 2.39
CA THR A 231 2.94 11.67 2.50
C THR A 231 2.50 12.51 3.70
N ALA A 232 1.21 12.57 4.01
CA ALA A 232 0.70 13.35 5.13
C ALA A 232 1.16 12.78 6.48
N VAL A 233 1.11 11.46 6.67
CA VAL A 233 1.60 10.81 7.89
C VAL A 233 3.10 11.01 8.04
N ASP A 234 3.87 10.83 6.96
CA ASP A 234 5.32 11.03 6.96
C ASP A 234 5.69 12.48 7.35
N ASP A 235 5.01 13.48 6.76
CA ASP A 235 5.21 14.89 7.09
C ASP A 235 4.89 15.21 8.56
N MET A 236 3.74 14.73 9.07
CA MET A 236 3.33 14.95 10.47
C MET A 236 4.32 14.33 11.47
N LEU A 237 4.73 13.08 11.25
CA LEU A 237 5.69 12.40 12.13
C LEU A 237 7.10 12.99 12.01
N SER A 238 7.51 13.42 10.82
CA SER A 238 8.84 14.00 10.60
C SER A 238 8.98 15.38 11.22
N LYS A 239 7.95 16.23 11.14
CA LYS A 239 7.93 17.56 11.76
C LYS A 239 8.12 17.51 13.28
N GLN A 240 7.68 16.45 13.95
CA GLN A 240 7.92 16.26 15.39
C GLN A 240 9.38 15.93 15.71
N LYS A 241 10.08 15.28 14.80
CA LYS A 241 11.48 14.90 14.97
C LYS A 241 12.44 16.03 14.61
N ILE A 242 11.99 17.04 13.84
CA ILE A 242 12.88 18.07 13.31
C ILE A 242 13.62 18.85 14.40
N ASP A 243 12.96 19.16 15.52
CA ASP A 243 13.58 19.91 16.62
C ASP A 243 14.55 19.07 17.43
N LEU A 244 14.39 17.75 17.42
CA LEU A 244 15.41 16.83 17.93
C LEU A 244 16.60 16.77 16.98
N VAL A 245 16.35 16.64 15.68
CA VAL A 245 17.43 16.48 14.70
C VAL A 245 18.30 17.75 14.60
N LYS A 246 17.72 18.95 14.73
CA LYS A 246 18.47 20.22 14.82
C LYS A 246 19.47 20.29 15.99
N LYS A 247 19.35 19.42 17.00
CA LYS A 247 20.27 19.39 18.16
C LYS A 247 21.48 18.49 17.95
N PHE A 248 21.52 17.68 16.89
CA PHE A 248 22.68 16.86 16.58
C PHE A 248 23.80 17.72 16.01
N GLN A 249 25.04 17.28 16.21
CA GLN A 249 26.20 17.90 15.59
C GLN A 249 26.24 17.61 14.09
N GLU A 250 26.67 18.60 13.32
CA GLU A 250 26.95 18.45 11.89
C GLU A 250 28.08 17.43 11.68
N LEU A 251 28.07 16.80 10.51
CA LEU A 251 29.14 15.89 10.12
C LEU A 251 30.33 16.71 9.64
N ASN A 252 31.54 16.30 10.02
CA ASN A 252 32.78 16.97 9.61
C ASN A 252 33.40 16.37 8.34
N GLU A 253 32.79 15.32 7.79
CA GLU A 253 33.32 14.55 6.66
C GLU A 253 32.18 14.02 5.79
N PHE A 254 32.50 13.72 4.52
CA PHE A 254 31.60 12.96 3.66
C PHE A 254 31.47 11.53 4.19
N ARG A 255 30.24 11.05 4.31
CA ARG A 255 29.98 9.63 4.62
C ARG A 255 29.15 9.03 3.51
N ILE A 256 29.68 7.97 2.90
CA ILE A 256 29.04 7.29 1.78
C ILE A 256 28.57 5.92 2.27
N PHE A 257 27.27 5.69 2.15
CA PHE A 257 26.64 4.41 2.41
C PHE A 257 26.11 3.86 1.10
N THR A 258 26.25 2.55 0.92
CA THR A 258 25.69 1.87 -0.24
C THR A 258 24.90 0.66 0.22
N ASN A 259 23.74 0.46 -0.39
CA ASN A 259 22.98 -0.77 -0.22
C ASN A 259 22.42 -1.24 -1.56
N THR A 260 22.14 -2.54 -1.67
CA THR A 260 21.46 -3.11 -2.83
C THR A 260 20.22 -3.83 -2.36
N PHE A 261 19.07 -3.50 -2.94
CA PHE A 261 17.78 -4.05 -2.59
C PHE A 261 16.90 -4.19 -3.85
N PHE A 262 16.35 -5.39 -4.10
CA PHE A 262 15.59 -5.73 -5.31
C PHE A 262 16.22 -5.32 -6.64
N GLY A 263 17.55 -5.47 -6.73
CA GLY A 263 18.31 -5.06 -7.92
C GLY A 263 18.48 -3.55 -8.06
N ASN A 264 17.94 -2.74 -7.15
CA ASN A 264 18.24 -1.32 -7.04
C ASN A 264 19.44 -1.15 -6.13
N ARG A 265 20.40 -0.33 -6.54
CA ARG A 265 21.51 0.09 -5.69
C ARG A 265 21.26 1.52 -5.26
N PHE A 266 21.23 1.69 -3.96
CA PHE A 266 21.11 2.98 -3.29
C PHE A 266 22.50 3.42 -2.86
N VAL A 267 22.83 4.67 -3.19
CA VAL A 267 24.01 5.37 -2.69
C VAL A 267 23.51 6.56 -1.90
N ILE A 268 23.78 6.59 -0.61
CA ILE A 268 23.42 7.69 0.29
C ILE A 268 24.71 8.40 0.65
N ILE A 269 24.79 9.68 0.31
CA ILE A 269 25.94 10.52 0.54
C ILE A 269 25.53 11.55 1.58
N PHE A 270 26.06 11.46 2.79
CA PHE A 270 25.97 12.53 3.76
C PHE A 270 27.08 13.53 3.49
N ILE A 271 26.70 14.80 3.43
CA ILE A 271 27.56 15.92 3.09
C ILE A 271 27.87 16.67 4.40
N PRO A 272 29.12 17.12 4.62
CA PRO A 272 29.50 17.84 5.82
C PRO A 272 28.98 19.29 5.80
N ASP A 273 27.66 19.44 5.92
CA ASP A 273 26.94 20.70 5.95
C ASP A 273 25.60 20.53 6.70
N ALA A 274 24.94 21.64 7.03
CA ALA A 274 23.70 21.68 7.78
C ALA A 274 22.57 20.94 7.03
N TRP A 275 22.18 19.76 7.52
CA TRP A 275 21.14 18.91 6.92
C TRP A 275 21.35 18.62 5.43
N ALA A 276 22.58 18.29 5.03
CA ALA A 276 22.89 18.02 3.62
C ALA A 276 23.09 16.53 3.35
N PHE A 277 22.28 15.97 2.44
CA PHE A 277 22.51 14.64 1.90
C PHE A 277 22.02 14.53 0.45
N GLU A 278 22.60 13.57 -0.28
CA GLU A 278 22.04 13.08 -1.52
C GLU A 278 21.73 11.59 -1.43
N MET A 279 20.65 11.17 -2.08
CA MET A 279 20.31 9.77 -2.27
C MET A 279 20.18 9.51 -3.77
N ILE A 280 21.04 8.63 -4.27
CA ILE A 280 21.08 8.22 -5.67
C ILE A 280 20.59 6.79 -5.74
N GLU A 281 19.49 6.59 -6.46
CA GLU A 281 18.98 5.26 -6.78
C GLU A 281 19.36 4.88 -8.22
N THR A 282 20.11 3.80 -8.34
CA THR A 282 20.50 3.21 -9.62
C THR A 282 19.84 1.85 -9.79
N TRP A 283 19.21 1.64 -10.94
CA TRP A 283 18.38 0.46 -11.19
C TRP A 283 19.17 -0.52 -12.06
N PHE A 284 19.48 -1.71 -11.55
CA PHE A 284 20.23 -2.72 -12.30
C PHE A 284 19.32 -3.77 -12.96
N ARG A 285 19.91 -4.58 -13.84
CA ARG A 285 19.30 -5.76 -14.46
C ARG A 285 18.61 -6.62 -13.38
N GLY A 286 17.30 -6.82 -13.51
CA GLY A 286 16.48 -7.61 -12.57
C GLY A 286 15.51 -6.80 -11.70
N ALA A 287 15.58 -5.46 -11.70
CA ALA A 287 14.63 -4.63 -10.97
C ALA A 287 13.31 -4.44 -11.73
N TYR A 288 12.26 -5.18 -11.34
CA TYR A 288 10.93 -5.11 -11.97
C TYR A 288 9.91 -4.21 -11.25
N MET A 289 10.23 -3.69 -10.07
CA MET A 289 9.33 -2.80 -9.31
C MET A 289 10.12 -1.80 -8.47
N ASN A 290 9.47 -0.68 -8.13
CA ASN A 290 9.94 0.15 -7.03
C ASN A 290 9.54 -0.54 -5.71
N PRO A 291 10.45 -0.78 -4.75
CA PRO A 291 10.09 -1.21 -3.39
C PRO A 291 8.98 -0.33 -2.79
#